data_AF-A0A4R4Q3A6-F1
#
_entry.id   AF-A0A4R4Q3A6-F1
#
_cell.length_a   1.000
_cell.length_b   1.000
_cell.length_c   1.000
_cell.angle_alpha   90.00
_cell.angle_beta   90.00
_cell.angle_gamma   90.00
#
_symmetry.space_group_name_H-M   'P 1'
#
loop_
_entity.id
_entity.type
_entity.pdbx_description
1 polymer ?
#
loop_
_entity_poly.entity_id
_entity_poly.type
_entity_poly.pdbx_seq_one_letter_code
_entity_poly.pdbx_strand_id
1 'polypeptide(L)' 'MLNAAEAAMDMTAEDDAERERNRAALYAPPPELARSGGGRRTGVSRSQVMDLMARVAAEDAALQAGRRPSR' A
#
# COMPACT_ATOMS: atom_id res chain seq x y z
N MET A 1 0.29 -7.42 18.82
CA MET A 1 0.03 -8.66 18.07
C MET A 1 1.20 -8.87 17.13
N LEU A 2 2.01 -9.90 17.34
CA LEU A 2 3.13 -10.24 16.45
C LEU A 2 2.58 -10.87 15.17
N ASN A 3 3.17 -10.52 14.03
CA ASN A 3 2.79 -11.10 12.74
C ASN A 3 3.13 -12.60 12.75
N ALA A 4 2.26 -13.46 12.19
CA ALA A 4 2.43 -14.92 12.28
C ALA A 4 3.79 -15.42 11.73
N ALA A 5 4.37 -14.69 10.76
CA ALA A 5 5.69 -14.96 10.21
C ALA A 5 6.84 -14.62 11.18
N GLU A 6 6.70 -13.55 11.98
CA GLU A 6 7.71 -13.15 12.97
C GLU A 6 7.77 -14.17 14.11
N ALA A 7 6.60 -14.62 14.59
CA ALA A 7 6.51 -15.61 15.66
C ALA A 7 7.12 -16.97 15.28
N ALA A 8 7.02 -17.39 14.01
CA ALA A 8 7.60 -18.65 13.54
C ALA A 8 9.14 -18.60 13.46
N MET A 9 9.71 -17.48 13.02
CA MET A 9 11.18 -17.30 12.89
C MET A 9 11.87 -17.07 14.24
N ASP A 10 11.20 -16.40 15.17
CA ASP A 10 11.72 -16.14 16.51
C ASP A 10 11.70 -17.38 17.41
N MET A 11 10.80 -18.34 17.16
CA MET A 11 10.75 -19.61 17.88
C MET A 11 11.87 -20.59 17.48
N THR A 12 12.44 -20.42 16.29
CA THR A 12 13.55 -21.26 15.81
C THR A 12 14.93 -20.66 16.09
N ALA A 13 15.00 -19.43 16.61
CA ALA A 13 16.26 -18.77 16.93
C ALA A 13 16.87 -19.34 18.23
N GLU A 14 18.15 -19.75 18.16
CA GLU A 14 18.89 -20.32 19.28
C GLU A 14 19.45 -19.24 20.20
N ASP A 15 19.73 -18.04 19.67
CA ASP A 15 20.26 -16.90 20.41
C ASP A 15 19.63 -15.56 20.00
N ASP A 16 19.86 -14.52 20.80
CA ASP A 16 19.32 -13.18 20.53
C ASP A 16 19.97 -12.51 19.31
N ALA A 17 21.19 -12.91 18.94
CA ALA A 17 21.86 -12.40 17.74
C ALA A 17 21.20 -12.94 16.46
N GLU A 18 20.73 -14.19 16.49
CA GLU A 18 19.99 -14.85 15.44
C GLU A 18 18.58 -14.29 15.34
N ARG A 19 17.94 -14.00 16.47
CA ARG A 19 16.66 -13.27 16.51
C ARG A 19 16.77 -11.92 15.80
N GLU A 20 17.83 -11.16 16.06
CA GLU A 20 18.06 -9.87 15.41
C GLU A 20 18.33 -10.02 13.90
N ARG A 21 19.11 -11.04 13.50
CA ARG A 21 19.33 -11.35 12.07
C ARG A 21 18.03 -11.74 11.36
N ASN A 22 17.19 -12.55 12.00
CA ASN A 22 15.92 -12.99 11.45
C ASN A 22 14.97 -11.80 11.27
N ARG A 23 14.91 -10.90 12.25
CA ARG A 23 14.16 -9.65 12.14
C ARG A 23 14.69 -8.75 11.02
N ALA A 24 16.00 -8.57 10.94
CA ALA A 24 16.60 -7.78 9.87
C ALA A 24 16.28 -8.36 8.49
N ALA A 25 16.30 -9.69 8.32
CA ALA A 25 15.95 -10.35 7.08
C ALA A 25 14.45 -10.26 6.75
N LEU A 26 13.57 -10.41 7.76
CA LEU A 26 12.12 -10.36 7.58
C LEU A 26 11.63 -8.98 7.14
N TYR A 27 12.26 -7.92 7.64
CA TYR A 27 11.93 -6.53 7.31
C TYR A 27 12.84 -5.94 6.23
N ALA A 28 13.81 -6.69 5.72
CA ALA A 28 14.65 -6.23 4.62
C ALA A 28 13.79 -6.01 3.37
N PRO A 29 13.97 -4.88 2.66
CA PRO A 29 13.35 -4.73 1.36
C PRO A 29 13.87 -5.82 0.41
N PRO A 30 13.02 -6.39 -0.46
CA PRO A 30 13.47 -7.37 -1.43
C PRO A 30 14.59 -6.78 -2.29
N PRO A 31 15.55 -7.60 -2.76
CA PRO A 31 16.78 -7.13 -3.41
C PRO A 31 16.52 -6.28 -4.66
N GLU A 32 15.37 -6.46 -5.31
CA GLU A 32 14.91 -5.63 -6.43
C GLU A 32 14.52 -4.20 -6.01
N LEU A 33 13.97 -4.02 -4.80
CA LEU A 33 13.68 -2.71 -4.21
C LEU A 33 14.94 -2.05 -3.62
N ALA A 34 15.88 -2.83 -3.07
CA ALA A 34 17.10 -2.31 -2.46
C ALA A 34 18.00 -1.53 -3.45
N ARG A 35 17.96 -1.89 -4.74
CA ARG A 35 18.68 -1.18 -5.82
C ARG A 35 17.99 0.10 -6.28
N SER A 36 16.75 0.35 -5.86
CA SER A 36 15.95 1.51 -6.27
C SER A 36 16.14 2.76 -5.39
N GLY A 37 17.36 2.97 -4.87
CA GLY A 37 17.75 4.24 -4.23
C GLY A 37 17.66 5.48 -5.14
N GLY A 38 17.22 5.32 -6.40
CA GLY A 38 16.77 6.39 -7.28
C GLY A 38 15.24 6.49 -7.26
N GLY A 39 14.72 7.50 -6.58
CA GLY A 39 13.31 7.73 -6.28
C GLY A 39 12.34 7.40 -7.41
N ARG A 40 11.67 6.26 -7.31
CA ARG A 40 10.36 6.08 -7.95
C ARG A 40 9.36 6.88 -7.12
N ARG A 41 8.92 8.02 -7.66
CA ARG A 41 7.80 8.78 -7.12
C ARG A 41 6.57 7.88 -7.12
N THR A 42 6.28 7.23 -6.00
CA THR A 42 5.07 6.40 -5.77
C THR A 42 3.82 7.26 -5.53
N GLY A 43 3.81 8.51 -6.02
CA GLY A 43 2.72 9.44 -5.84
C GLY A 43 1.74 9.38 -7.01
N VAL A 44 0.44 9.47 -6.70
CA VAL A 44 -0.60 9.70 -7.70
C VAL A 44 -0.30 11.03 -8.39
N SER A 45 -0.28 11.05 -9.72
CA SER A 45 -0.04 12.29 -10.45
C SER A 45 -1.22 13.24 -10.26
N ARG A 46 -0.97 14.55 -10.31
CA ARG A 46 -2.06 15.55 -10.27
C ARG A 46 -3.11 15.30 -11.36
N SER A 47 -2.71 14.81 -12.54
CA SER A 47 -3.65 14.45 -13.60
C SER A 47 -4.57 13.30 -13.21
N GLN A 48 -4.03 12.24 -12.59
CA GLN A 48 -4.83 11.10 -12.12
C GLN A 48 -5.85 11.52 -11.05
N VAL A 49 -5.48 12.45 -10.15
CA VAL A 49 -6.42 13.01 -9.17
C VAL A 49 -7.54 13.79 -9.87
N MET A 50 -7.21 14.61 -10.87
CA MET A 50 -8.20 15.39 -11.62
C MET A 50 -9.16 14.49 -12.41
N ASP A 51 -8.65 13.43 -13.03
CA ASP A 51 -9.47 12.45 -13.75
C ASP A 51 -10.43 11.72 -12.81
N LEU A 52 -9.97 11.37 -11.61
CA LEU A 52 -10.81 10.76 -10.58
C LEU A 52 -11.92 11.72 -10.14
N MET A 53 -11.60 12.97 -9.84
CA MET A 53 -12.58 13.98 -9.44
C MET A 53 -13.62 14.25 -10.53
N ALA A 54 -13.20 14.27 -11.81
CA ALA A 54 -14.11 14.42 -12.93
C ALA A 54 -15.12 13.26 -13.04
N ARG A 55 -14.67 12.03 -12.79
CA ARG A 55 -15.56 10.85 -12.78
C ARG A 55 -16.58 10.91 -11.65
N VAL A 56 -16.14 11.27 -10.44
CA VAL A 56 -17.03 11.43 -9.28
C VAL A 56 -18.07 12.52 -9.53
N ALA A 57 -17.67 13.66 -10.10
CA ALA A 57 -18.60 14.73 -10.43
C ALA A 57 -19.63 14.32 -11.51
N ALA A 58 -19.21 13.54 -12.51
CA ALA A 58 -20.10 13.02 -13.54
C ALA A 58 -21.11 12.00 -12.96
N GLU A 59 -20.65 11.14 -12.04
CA GLU A 59 -21.51 10.16 -11.36
C GLU A 59 -22.54 10.84 -10.46
N ASP A 60 -22.13 11.85 -9.67
CA ASP A 60 -23.05 12.65 -8.85
C ASP A 60 -24.11 13.36 -9.70
N ALA A 61 -23.72 13.97 -10.82
CA ALA A 61 -24.64 14.61 -11.75
C ALA A 61 -25.64 13.62 -12.37
N ALA A 62 -25.20 12.40 -12.71
CA ALA A 62 -26.07 11.36 -13.25
C ALA A 62 -27.10 10.87 -12.20
N LEU A 63 -26.67 10.72 -10.95
CA LEU A 63 -27.56 10.36 -9.83
C LEU A 63 -28.59 11.45 -9.56
N GLN A 64 -28.20 12.74 -9.62
CA GLN A 64 -29.12 13.86 -9.47
C GLN A 64 -30.10 13.96 -10.65
N ALA A 65 -29.66 13.70 -11.87
CA ALA A 65 -30.50 13.71 -13.06
C ALA A 65 -31.54 12.57 -13.06
N GLY A 66 -31.14 11.36 -12.63
CA GLY A 66 -32.05 10.21 -12.48
C GLY A 66 -33.05 10.36 -11.33
N ARG A 67 -32.80 11.28 -10.39
CA ARG A 67 -33.67 11.56 -9.24
C ARG A 67 -34.72 12.64 -9.51
N ARG A 68 -34.83 13.16 -10.74
CA ARG A 68 -35.91 14.08 -11.10
C ARG A 68 -37.20 13.26 -11.28
N PRO A 69 -38.21 13.37 -10.41
CA PRO A 69 -39.49 12.75 -10.68
C PRO A 69 -40.07 13.39 -11.95
N SER A 70 -40.36 12.57 -12.95
CA SER A 70 -41.20 12.94 -14.09
C SER A 70 -42.50 13.52 -13.54
N ARG A 71 -42.73 14.81 -13.80
CA ARG A 71 -43.94 15.52 -13.42
C ARG A 71 -44.86 15.59 -14.63
#